data_AF-A0A972IX48-F1
#
_entry.id   AF-A0A972IX48-F1
#
_cell.length_a   1.000
_cell.length_b   1.000
_cell.length_c   1.000
_cell.angle_alpha   90.00
_cell.angle_beta   90.00
_cell.angle_gamma   90.00
#
_symmetry.space_group_name_H-M   'P 1'
#
loop_
_entity.id
_entity.type
_entity.pdbx_description
1 polymer ?
#
loop_
_entity_poly.entity_id
_entity_poly.type
_entity_poly.pdbx_seq_one_letter_code
_entity_poly.pdbx_strand_id
1 'polypeptide(L)'
;MIIIDKKDVDSFRYTIAKIVFLRINRDVKLIEDFPNSNVMLVKFDNGEKAYISLFRKPHFRNKKLVDKFNMAIYIYYQKKSYRNDNETNIQVRHFDKEFNKSINSNMEEAFYHTDKFLFKLSTKERDLFNSSLARINEESLLLYRYLSVAPVRENLYKEVDGVIYFSNPKSFNDPFDCNAYFENNLSMSELFRVLCLTPNRKSILMWSYYSQNHTGYCFEYQASDIVSELVRSNMTGLCIVGEVGYSTKRPPQKSRVSEFSFTDISFYIDVCFTKYNEWEHEHEYRYVIISKEYRGIDANGNEVINPPRINFTVPISNYYQGVNGENHIVKDSQGRVIPIKRLLKHNEIYELIDEN
;
A
#
# COMPACT_ATOMS: atom_id res chain seq x y z
N MET A 1 -6.01 -1.47 -11.61
CA MET A 1 -5.75 -1.05 -10.21
C MET A 1 -4.52 -0.15 -10.12
N ILE A 2 -4.53 0.90 -9.29
CA ILE A 2 -3.30 1.66 -8.98
C ILE A 2 -2.50 0.92 -7.90
N ILE A 3 -1.17 0.92 -8.02
CA ILE A 3 -0.27 0.41 -7.01
C ILE A 3 0.63 1.55 -6.53
N ILE A 4 0.75 1.76 -5.21
CA ILE A 4 1.54 2.85 -4.61
C ILE A 4 2.34 2.30 -3.43
N ASP A 5 3.61 2.68 -3.32
CA ASP A 5 4.39 2.44 -2.09
C ASP A 5 3.81 3.26 -0.93
N LYS A 6 3.65 2.66 0.26
CA LYS A 6 3.09 3.31 1.45
C LYS A 6 3.74 4.67 1.74
N LYS A 7 5.03 4.85 1.44
CA LYS A 7 5.78 6.10 1.67
C LYS A 7 5.39 7.24 0.72
N ASP A 8 4.76 6.91 -0.40
CA ASP A 8 4.41 7.84 -1.48
C ASP A 8 2.90 8.16 -1.53
N VAL A 9 2.09 7.51 -0.69
CA VAL A 9 0.63 7.73 -0.63
C VAL A 9 0.26 9.18 -0.30
N ASP A 10 0.97 9.82 0.62
CA ASP A 10 0.76 11.24 0.94
C ASP A 10 1.05 12.13 -0.27
N SER A 11 2.15 11.87 -0.99
CA SER A 11 2.51 12.59 -2.22
C SER A 11 1.41 12.47 -3.28
N PHE A 12 0.92 11.26 -3.51
CA PHE A 12 -0.18 11.00 -4.46
C PHE A 12 -1.46 11.77 -4.06
N ARG A 13 -1.80 11.77 -2.77
CA ARG A 13 -2.94 12.56 -2.25
C ARG A 13 -2.78 14.05 -2.48
N TYR A 14 -1.57 14.59 -2.28
CA TYR A 14 -1.30 16.00 -2.55
C TYR A 14 -1.46 16.33 -4.02
N THR A 15 -0.97 15.48 -4.92
CA THR A 15 -1.12 15.68 -6.35
C THR A 15 -2.59 15.78 -6.77
N ILE A 16 -3.44 14.84 -6.32
CA ILE A 16 -4.88 14.91 -6.60
C ILE A 16 -5.48 16.20 -6.03
N ALA A 17 -5.12 16.57 -4.81
CA ALA A 17 -5.64 17.77 -4.17
C ALA A 17 -5.25 19.06 -4.91
N LYS A 18 -4.01 19.14 -5.41
CA LYS A 18 -3.52 20.27 -6.21
C LYS A 18 -4.27 20.38 -7.53
N ILE A 19 -4.47 19.27 -8.23
CA ILE A 19 -5.26 19.22 -9.47
C ILE A 19 -6.69 19.69 -9.21
N VAL A 20 -7.36 19.15 -8.19
CA VAL A 20 -8.73 19.55 -7.85
C VAL A 20 -8.79 21.03 -7.46
N PHE A 21 -7.80 21.53 -6.71
CA PHE A 21 -7.73 22.92 -6.32
C PHE A 21 -7.67 23.86 -7.52
N LEU A 22 -6.78 23.58 -8.48
CA LEU A 22 -6.62 24.39 -9.69
C LEU A 22 -7.86 24.35 -10.58
N ARG A 23 -8.60 23.23 -10.60
CA ARG A 23 -9.83 23.10 -11.39
C ARG A 23 -11.01 23.87 -10.80
N ILE A 24 -11.10 23.95 -9.48
CA ILE A 24 -12.16 24.69 -8.78
C ILE A 24 -11.89 26.20 -8.83
N ASN A 25 -10.65 26.60 -8.54
CA ASN A 25 -10.25 28.01 -8.49
C ASN A 25 -9.70 28.45 -9.85
N ARG A 26 -10.61 28.69 -10.81
CA ARG A 26 -10.24 29.05 -12.20
C ARG A 26 -9.48 30.37 -12.33
N ASP A 27 -9.58 31.22 -11.31
CA ASP A 27 -8.86 32.48 -11.12
C ASP A 27 -7.40 32.28 -10.65
N VAL A 28 -6.99 31.03 -10.43
CA VAL A 28 -5.66 30.65 -9.96
C VAL A 28 -4.91 29.85 -11.02
N LYS A 29 -3.69 30.27 -11.34
CA LYS A 29 -2.80 29.62 -12.32
C LYS A 29 -1.57 29.06 -11.63
N LEU A 30 -1.25 27.80 -11.89
CA LEU A 30 -0.02 27.16 -11.41
C LEU A 30 1.22 27.82 -12.06
N ILE A 31 2.17 28.25 -11.23
CA ILE A 31 3.50 28.71 -11.66
C ILE A 31 4.50 27.55 -11.55
N GLU A 32 4.57 26.93 -10.39
CA GLU A 32 5.53 25.87 -10.07
C GLU A 32 4.88 24.86 -9.13
N ASP A 33 4.98 23.58 -9.47
CA ASP A 33 4.66 22.50 -8.53
C ASP A 33 5.92 22.10 -7.77
N PHE A 34 5.78 21.80 -6.47
CA PHE A 34 6.82 21.17 -5.68
C PHE A 34 6.49 19.68 -5.51
N PRO A 35 7.18 18.77 -6.23
CA PRO A 35 6.90 17.33 -6.16
C PRO A 35 7.09 16.77 -4.76
N ASN A 36 6.35 15.71 -4.42
CA ASN A 36 6.40 15.07 -3.10
C ASN A 36 6.17 16.02 -1.92
N SER A 37 5.37 17.06 -2.15
CA SER A 37 4.98 18.04 -1.15
C SER A 37 3.51 18.40 -1.31
N ASN A 38 2.95 18.98 -0.27
CA ASN A 38 1.61 19.56 -0.31
C ASN A 38 1.58 21.02 -0.80
N VAL A 39 2.70 21.52 -1.34
CA VAL A 39 2.91 22.93 -1.68
C VAL A 39 2.94 23.13 -3.19
N MET A 40 2.38 24.23 -3.66
CA MET A 40 2.52 24.73 -5.03
C MET A 40 2.60 26.26 -5.03
N LEU A 41 3.32 26.84 -5.99
CA LEU A 41 3.35 28.28 -6.22
C LEU A 41 2.31 28.63 -7.30
N VAL A 42 1.46 29.61 -7.00
CA VAL A 42 0.38 30.02 -7.90
C VAL A 42 0.39 31.53 -8.15
N LYS A 43 -0.32 31.94 -9.21
CA LYS A 43 -0.66 33.33 -9.53
C LYS A 43 -2.19 33.49 -9.55
N PHE A 44 -2.70 34.48 -8.83
CA PHE A 44 -4.10 34.90 -8.92
C PHE A 44 -4.30 35.85 -10.11
N ASP A 45 -5.53 35.98 -10.60
CA ASP A 45 -5.87 36.88 -11.71
C ASP A 45 -5.57 38.36 -11.43
N ASN A 46 -5.58 38.78 -10.15
CA ASN A 46 -5.16 40.12 -9.73
C ASN A 46 -3.63 40.36 -9.85
N GLY A 47 -2.85 39.34 -10.23
CA GLY A 47 -1.41 39.41 -10.40
C GLY A 47 -0.59 38.93 -9.20
N GLU A 48 -1.22 38.79 -8.03
CA GLU A 48 -0.58 38.32 -6.79
C GLU A 48 -0.05 36.90 -6.97
N LYS A 49 1.11 36.61 -6.39
CA LYS A 49 1.65 35.25 -6.30
C LYS A 49 1.70 34.81 -4.85
N ALA A 50 1.41 33.55 -4.61
CA ALA A 50 1.47 32.98 -3.27
C ALA A 50 1.73 31.49 -3.31
N TYR A 51 2.20 30.97 -2.18
CA TYR A 51 2.29 29.53 -1.96
C TYR A 51 0.96 29.01 -1.43
N ILE A 52 0.48 27.91 -1.99
CA ILE A 52 -0.68 27.18 -1.50
C ILE A 52 -0.19 25.89 -0.85
N SER A 53 -0.58 25.65 0.40
CA SER A 53 -0.30 24.42 1.13
C SER A 53 -1.61 23.70 1.44
N LEU A 54 -1.77 22.47 0.95
CA LEU A 54 -3.03 21.72 1.09
C LEU A 54 -2.97 20.73 2.26
N PHE A 55 -4.09 20.56 2.97
CA PHE A 55 -4.34 19.68 4.11
C PHE A 55 -3.56 19.95 5.41
N ARG A 56 -2.31 20.41 5.33
CA ARG A 56 -1.44 20.72 6.48
C ARG A 56 -0.50 21.90 6.18
N LYS A 57 0.30 22.31 7.19
CA LYS A 57 1.42 23.24 7.01
C LYS A 57 2.36 22.75 5.89
N PRO A 58 3.16 23.64 5.26
CA PRO A 58 4.13 23.25 4.25
C PRO A 58 4.95 22.04 4.69
N HIS A 59 4.83 20.96 3.93
CA HIS A 59 5.47 19.69 4.21
C HIS A 59 6.22 19.22 2.98
N PHE A 60 7.54 19.13 3.11
CA PHE A 60 8.42 18.61 2.09
C PHE A 60 9.07 17.34 2.58
N ARG A 61 9.13 16.33 1.71
CA ARG A 61 9.96 15.15 1.96
C ARG A 61 11.45 15.53 2.09
N ASN A 62 11.89 16.58 1.40
CA ASN A 62 13.25 17.13 1.50
C ASN A 62 13.22 18.54 2.15
N LYS A 63 13.75 18.65 3.38
CA LYS A 63 13.70 19.86 4.21
C LYS A 63 14.47 21.07 3.65
N LYS A 64 15.32 20.90 2.63
CA LYS A 64 16.12 22.00 2.03
C LYS A 64 15.31 23.09 1.29
N LEU A 65 14.00 22.93 1.16
CA LEU A 65 13.10 23.87 0.48
C LEU A 65 12.40 24.87 1.41
N VAL A 66 12.52 24.70 2.74
CA VAL A 66 11.82 25.53 3.73
C VAL A 66 12.32 26.99 3.71
N ASP A 67 13.60 27.21 3.38
CA ASP A 67 14.23 28.53 3.40
C ASP A 67 13.88 29.43 2.19
N LYS A 68 12.95 29.00 1.31
CA LYS A 68 12.59 29.73 0.08
C LYS A 68 11.26 30.51 0.14
N PHE A 69 10.53 30.46 1.24
CA PHE A 69 9.23 31.11 1.35
C PHE A 69 9.33 32.60 1.69
N ASN A 70 9.53 33.42 0.67
CA ASN A 70 9.55 34.88 0.76
C ASN A 70 8.20 35.55 0.41
N MET A 71 7.13 34.76 0.25
CA MET A 71 5.79 35.24 -0.13
C MET A 71 4.74 34.75 0.88
N ALA A 72 3.49 35.22 0.72
CA ALA A 72 2.37 34.72 1.50
C ALA A 72 2.17 33.20 1.29
N ILE A 73 1.82 32.51 2.37
CA ILE A 73 1.48 31.08 2.36
C ILE A 73 0.02 30.93 2.77
N TYR A 74 -0.82 30.48 1.84
CA TYR A 74 -2.21 30.12 2.11
C TYR A 74 -2.30 28.62 2.44
N ILE A 75 -2.65 28.31 3.69
CA ILE A 75 -2.81 26.93 4.15
C ILE A 75 -4.28 26.56 4.14
N TYR A 76 -4.66 25.50 3.44
CA TYR A 76 -6.04 25.04 3.39
C TYR A 76 -6.24 23.70 4.13
N TYR A 77 -7.05 23.71 5.19
CA TYR A 77 -7.36 22.52 6.00
C TYR A 77 -8.71 21.88 5.64
N GLN A 78 -8.79 20.54 5.76
CA GLN A 78 -10.02 19.75 5.56
C GLN A 78 -11.00 19.80 6.76
N LYS A 79 -10.51 19.74 8.01
CA LYS A 79 -11.30 19.96 9.26
C LYS A 79 -10.44 20.60 10.36
N LYS A 80 -11.08 21.40 11.23
CA LYS A 80 -10.47 22.26 12.28
C LYS A 80 -9.60 21.48 13.28
N SER A 81 -8.31 21.78 13.28
CA SER A 81 -7.60 22.24 14.48
C SER A 81 -6.27 22.84 14.03
N TYR A 82 -6.16 24.16 14.05
CA TYR A 82 -4.89 24.85 13.94
C TYR A 82 -4.55 25.42 15.30
N ARG A 83 -3.36 25.12 15.81
CA ARG A 83 -2.72 25.95 16.85
C ARG A 83 -2.08 27.12 16.13
N ASN A 84 -2.52 28.33 16.44
CA ASN A 84 -1.90 29.55 15.94
C ASN A 84 -0.44 29.60 16.39
N ASP A 85 0.49 29.29 15.48
CA ASP A 85 1.85 29.80 15.60
C ASP A 85 1.86 31.20 14.96
N ASN A 86 2.38 32.19 15.68
CA ASN A 86 2.44 33.60 15.32
C ASN A 86 3.45 33.87 14.17
N GLU A 87 3.34 33.17 13.04
CA GLU A 87 4.15 33.44 11.85
C GLU A 87 3.43 34.44 10.93
N THR A 88 4.09 35.57 10.65
CA THR A 88 3.49 36.75 10.00
C THR A 88 3.15 36.57 8.52
N ASN A 89 3.69 35.55 7.86
CA ASN A 89 3.46 35.26 6.42
C ASN A 89 2.46 34.12 6.17
N ILE A 90 1.90 33.50 7.21
CA ILE A 90 0.94 32.40 7.09
C ILE A 90 -0.49 32.91 7.19
N GLN A 91 -1.31 32.58 6.20
CA GLN A 91 -2.75 32.81 6.20
C GLN A 91 -3.49 31.48 6.13
N VAL A 92 -4.25 31.17 7.18
CA VAL A 92 -5.04 29.93 7.24
C VAL A 92 -6.40 30.16 6.57
N ARG A 93 -6.70 29.31 5.58
CA ARG A 93 -7.99 29.23 4.89
C ARG A 93 -8.64 27.87 5.16
N HIS A 94 -9.95 27.84 5.05
CA HIS A 94 -10.72 26.60 5.16
C HIS A 94 -11.36 26.30 3.82
N PHE A 95 -11.33 25.04 3.42
CA PHE A 95 -12.13 24.59 2.30
C PHE A 95 -13.61 24.67 2.64
N ASP A 96 -14.41 25.18 1.71
CA ASP A 96 -15.86 25.11 1.83
C ASP A 96 -16.36 23.66 1.69
N LYS A 97 -17.67 23.46 1.88
CA LYS A 97 -18.28 22.12 1.79
C LYS A 97 -18.20 21.55 0.38
N GLU A 98 -18.29 22.37 -0.66
CA GLU A 98 -18.29 21.94 -2.06
C GLU A 98 -16.91 21.42 -2.47
N PHE A 99 -15.85 22.12 -2.07
CA PHE A 99 -14.47 21.73 -2.27
C PHE A 99 -14.18 20.39 -1.60
N ASN A 100 -14.57 20.22 -0.34
CA ASN A 100 -14.34 18.97 0.38
C ASN A 100 -15.06 17.79 -0.30
N LYS A 101 -16.31 18.00 -0.75
CA LYS A 101 -17.05 17.01 -1.54
C LYS A 101 -16.35 16.69 -2.86
N SER A 102 -15.85 17.71 -3.55
CA SER A 102 -15.14 17.55 -4.82
C SER A 102 -13.82 16.79 -4.67
N ILE A 103 -13.00 17.10 -3.65
CA ILE A 103 -11.78 16.35 -3.35
C ILE A 103 -12.11 14.88 -3.07
N ASN A 104 -13.09 14.61 -2.20
CA ASN A 104 -13.43 13.23 -1.86
C ASN A 104 -13.84 12.44 -3.10
N SER A 105 -14.71 13.03 -3.95
CA SER A 105 -15.16 12.40 -5.19
C SER A 105 -14.04 12.19 -6.21
N ASN A 106 -13.13 13.16 -6.38
CA ASN A 106 -12.01 13.02 -7.32
C ASN A 106 -10.94 12.06 -6.79
N MET A 107 -10.69 12.01 -5.48
CA MET A 107 -9.82 10.99 -4.89
C MET A 107 -10.42 9.60 -5.11
N GLU A 108 -11.71 9.43 -4.81
CA GLU A 108 -12.39 8.16 -5.04
C GLU A 108 -12.32 7.72 -6.51
N GLU A 109 -12.58 8.63 -7.44
CA GLU A 109 -12.48 8.34 -8.87
C GLU A 109 -11.04 8.05 -9.30
N ALA A 110 -10.05 8.80 -8.82
CA ALA A 110 -8.66 8.54 -9.13
C ALA A 110 -8.21 7.14 -8.67
N PHE A 111 -8.66 6.68 -7.51
CA PHE A 111 -8.31 5.37 -6.96
C PHE A 111 -9.10 4.21 -7.58
N TYR A 112 -10.41 4.33 -7.80
CA TYR A 112 -11.23 3.23 -8.36
C TYR A 112 -11.31 3.22 -9.89
N HIS A 113 -11.24 4.39 -10.51
CA HIS A 113 -11.51 4.59 -11.93
C HIS A 113 -10.47 5.53 -12.54
N THR A 114 -9.19 5.19 -12.36
CA THR A 114 -8.06 6.00 -12.79
C THR A 114 -8.16 6.44 -14.25
N ASP A 115 -8.60 5.56 -15.15
CA ASP A 115 -8.78 5.91 -16.56
C ASP A 115 -9.83 7.00 -16.76
N LYS A 116 -10.97 6.92 -16.04
CA LYS A 116 -12.01 7.96 -16.06
C LYS A 116 -11.50 9.27 -15.49
N PHE A 117 -10.72 9.20 -14.40
CA PHE A 117 -10.08 10.36 -13.81
C PHE A 117 -9.12 11.03 -14.79
N LEU A 118 -8.19 10.26 -15.37
CA LEU A 118 -7.19 10.72 -16.35
C LEU A 118 -7.84 11.30 -17.61
N PHE A 119 -8.94 10.73 -18.09
CA PHE A 119 -9.68 11.24 -19.25
C PHE A 119 -10.14 12.68 -19.05
N LYS A 120 -10.52 13.06 -17.82
CA LYS A 120 -10.97 14.42 -17.46
C LYS A 120 -9.84 15.43 -17.32
N LEU A 121 -8.59 14.97 -17.24
CA LEU A 121 -7.42 15.82 -17.04
C LEU A 121 -6.90 16.36 -18.37
N SER A 122 -6.49 17.63 -18.38
CA SER A 122 -5.66 18.24 -19.43
C SER A 122 -4.26 17.61 -19.45
N THR A 123 -3.51 17.82 -20.54
CA THR A 123 -2.14 17.29 -20.68
C THR A 123 -1.25 17.64 -19.49
N LYS A 124 -1.26 18.92 -19.06
CA LYS A 124 -0.46 19.38 -17.91
C LYS A 124 -0.84 18.71 -16.59
N GLU A 125 -2.14 18.46 -16.38
CA GLU A 125 -2.63 17.77 -15.17
C GLU A 125 -2.28 16.28 -15.20
N ARG A 126 -2.30 15.65 -16.38
CA ARG A 126 -1.82 14.27 -16.55
C ARG A 126 -0.33 14.17 -16.29
N ASP A 127 0.47 15.13 -16.75
CA ASP A 127 1.91 15.16 -16.49
C ASP A 127 2.18 15.27 -14.97
N LEU A 128 1.45 16.16 -14.29
CA LEU A 128 1.52 16.29 -12.83
C LEU A 128 1.11 14.98 -12.13
N PHE A 129 0.00 14.36 -12.54
CA PHE A 129 -0.45 13.08 -11.97
C PHE A 129 0.56 11.95 -12.19
N ASN A 130 1.03 11.76 -13.43
CA ASN A 130 1.99 10.72 -13.80
C ASN A 130 3.34 10.91 -13.10
N SER A 131 3.77 12.16 -12.86
CA SER A 131 4.99 12.42 -12.10
C SER A 131 4.92 11.97 -10.63
N SER A 132 3.70 11.86 -10.08
CA SER A 132 3.47 11.43 -8.70
C SER A 132 3.25 9.93 -8.54
N LEU A 133 2.90 9.24 -9.62
CA LEU A 133 2.98 7.79 -9.72
C LEU A 133 4.46 7.43 -9.88
N ALA A 134 5.21 7.54 -8.79
CA ALA A 134 6.56 6.98 -8.75
C ALA A 134 6.45 5.52 -9.19
N ARG A 135 7.17 5.15 -10.24
CA ARG A 135 7.28 3.74 -10.62
C ARG A 135 7.82 3.03 -9.39
N ILE A 136 7.06 2.08 -8.87
CA ILE A 136 7.53 1.16 -7.86
C ILE A 136 8.76 0.49 -8.47
N ASN A 137 9.95 0.90 -8.04
CA ASN A 137 11.21 0.38 -8.56
C ASN A 137 11.50 -0.95 -7.84
N GLU A 138 10.72 -1.96 -8.18
CA GLU A 138 10.77 -3.31 -7.63
C GLU A 138 11.57 -4.28 -8.52
N GLU A 139 12.24 -3.78 -9.55
CA GLU A 139 12.99 -4.61 -10.53
C GLU A 139 14.14 -5.42 -9.90
N SER A 140 14.64 -5.02 -8.74
CA SER A 140 15.68 -5.76 -8.00
C SER A 140 15.21 -6.36 -6.67
N LEU A 141 13.95 -6.12 -6.28
CA LEU A 141 13.43 -6.62 -5.01
C LEU A 141 12.94 -8.07 -5.18
N LEU A 142 13.60 -8.98 -4.46
CA LEU A 142 13.17 -10.36 -4.33
C LEU A 142 12.38 -10.53 -3.04
N LEU A 143 11.24 -11.19 -3.14
CA LEU A 143 10.35 -11.46 -2.03
C LEU A 143 10.08 -12.96 -1.93
N TYR A 144 9.90 -13.41 -0.70
CA TYR A 144 9.85 -14.82 -0.37
C TYR A 144 8.57 -15.16 0.39
N ARG A 145 8.03 -16.35 0.08
CA ARG A 145 6.87 -16.91 0.75
C ARG A 145 7.21 -18.26 1.34
N TYR A 146 7.05 -18.39 2.66
CA TYR A 146 7.23 -19.64 3.38
C TYR A 146 5.95 -20.47 3.36
N LEU A 147 6.09 -21.77 3.16
CA LEU A 147 5.00 -22.72 3.01
C LEU A 147 5.29 -23.98 3.81
N SER A 148 4.25 -24.55 4.43
CA SER A 148 4.32 -25.87 5.03
C SER A 148 4.37 -26.96 3.96
N VAL A 149 4.54 -28.22 4.38
CA VAL A 149 4.79 -29.33 3.45
C VAL A 149 3.57 -29.65 2.58
N ALA A 150 2.37 -29.74 3.17
CA ALA A 150 1.17 -30.21 2.48
C ALA A 150 0.74 -29.34 1.29
N PRO A 151 0.67 -27.99 1.40
CA PRO A 151 0.32 -27.14 0.26
C PRO A 151 1.23 -27.32 -0.96
N VAL A 152 2.50 -27.64 -0.75
CA VAL A 152 3.48 -27.83 -1.83
C VAL A 152 3.46 -29.25 -2.37
N ARG A 153 3.49 -30.28 -1.52
CA ARG A 153 3.56 -31.67 -1.98
C ARG A 153 2.29 -32.11 -2.72
N GLU A 154 1.14 -31.67 -2.23
CA GLU A 154 -0.16 -31.97 -2.84
C GLU A 154 -0.62 -30.88 -3.81
N ASN A 155 0.16 -29.80 -3.92
CA ASN A 155 -0.15 -28.61 -4.73
C ASN A 155 -1.59 -28.10 -4.49
N LEU A 156 -2.02 -28.10 -3.22
CA LEU A 156 -3.42 -27.97 -2.80
C LEU A 156 -4.10 -26.72 -3.35
N TYR A 157 -3.38 -25.60 -3.40
CA TYR A 157 -3.90 -24.34 -3.89
C TYR A 157 -3.10 -23.82 -5.09
N LYS A 158 -2.41 -24.73 -5.80
CA LYS A 158 -1.58 -24.45 -6.98
C LYS A 158 -0.39 -23.53 -6.69
N GLU A 159 0.12 -23.53 -5.47
CA GLU A 159 1.29 -22.73 -5.10
C GLU A 159 2.51 -23.09 -5.95
N VAL A 160 2.67 -24.37 -6.31
CA VAL A 160 3.78 -24.82 -7.15
C VAL A 160 3.70 -24.22 -8.55
N ASP A 161 2.49 -23.97 -9.05
CA ASP A 161 2.23 -23.29 -10.33
C ASP A 161 2.34 -21.76 -10.23
N GLY A 162 2.71 -21.20 -9.07
CA GLY A 162 2.84 -19.75 -8.88
C GLY A 162 1.61 -19.06 -8.32
N VAL A 163 0.58 -19.80 -7.87
CA VAL A 163 -0.58 -19.16 -7.26
C VAL A 163 -0.21 -18.57 -5.89
N ILE A 164 -0.26 -17.24 -5.82
CA ILE A 164 -0.21 -16.47 -4.57
C ILE A 164 -1.62 -16.01 -4.20
N TYR A 165 -1.86 -15.78 -2.91
CA TYR A 165 -3.16 -15.36 -2.43
C TYR A 165 -3.09 -14.20 -1.45
N PHE A 166 -4.01 -13.25 -1.63
CA PHE A 166 -4.26 -12.14 -0.73
C PHE A 166 -5.39 -12.53 0.21
N SER A 167 -5.11 -12.61 1.51
CA SER A 167 -6.05 -13.08 2.54
C SER A 167 -6.86 -11.94 3.15
N ASN A 168 -8.10 -12.23 3.55
CA ASN A 168 -8.83 -11.36 4.47
C ASN A 168 -8.15 -11.36 5.86
N PRO A 169 -7.92 -10.19 6.48
CA PRO A 169 -7.33 -10.08 7.83
C PRO A 169 -7.96 -10.97 8.91
N LYS A 170 -9.25 -11.30 8.80
CA LYS A 170 -9.94 -12.23 9.73
C LYS A 170 -9.31 -13.63 9.79
N SER A 171 -8.48 -14.00 8.81
CA SER A 171 -7.81 -15.30 8.76
C SER A 171 -6.38 -15.28 9.32
N PHE A 172 -5.90 -14.15 9.84
CA PHE A 172 -4.57 -14.04 10.40
C PHE A 172 -4.47 -14.77 11.75
N ASN A 173 -3.28 -15.30 12.03
CA ASN A 173 -2.99 -15.97 13.30
C ASN A 173 -2.77 -14.97 14.45
N ASP A 174 -2.37 -13.74 14.15
CA ASP A 174 -2.25 -12.65 15.13
C ASP A 174 -3.60 -11.91 15.26
N PRO A 175 -4.31 -12.01 16.40
CA PRO A 175 -5.60 -11.36 16.60
C PRO A 175 -5.50 -9.83 16.76
N PHE A 176 -4.30 -9.24 16.83
CA PHE A 176 -4.10 -7.80 16.95
C PHE A 176 -3.87 -7.10 15.60
N ASP A 177 -3.54 -7.87 14.57
CA ASP A 177 -3.11 -7.41 13.25
C ASP A 177 -4.30 -6.95 12.38
N CYS A 178 -4.09 -5.88 11.60
CA CYS A 178 -5.06 -5.33 10.65
C CYS A 178 -6.47 -4.99 11.22
N ASN A 179 -6.55 -4.78 12.53
CA ASN A 179 -7.80 -4.46 13.23
C ASN A 179 -8.25 -3.01 12.97
N ALA A 180 -9.23 -2.83 12.10
CA ALA A 180 -9.80 -1.53 11.75
C ALA A 180 -11.32 -1.55 11.87
N TYR A 181 -11.86 -0.51 12.51
CA TYR A 181 -13.28 -0.31 12.70
C TYR A 181 -13.69 1.10 12.28
N PHE A 182 -14.89 1.21 11.71
CA PHE A 182 -15.54 2.49 11.49
C PHE A 182 -15.99 3.14 12.81
N GLU A 183 -16.35 4.41 12.75
CA GLU A 183 -16.92 5.14 13.89
C GLU A 183 -18.16 4.40 14.49
N ASN A 184 -18.96 3.77 13.63
CA ASN A 184 -20.14 2.98 14.00
C ASN A 184 -19.82 1.52 14.43
N ASN A 185 -18.54 1.18 14.69
CA ASN A 185 -18.05 -0.13 15.10
C ASN A 185 -18.18 -1.26 14.06
N LEU A 186 -18.54 -0.96 12.82
CA LEU A 186 -18.48 -1.95 11.74
C LEU A 186 -17.00 -2.26 11.41
N SER A 187 -16.67 -3.55 11.28
CA SER A 187 -15.32 -3.98 10.89
C SER A 187 -15.01 -3.56 9.46
N MET A 188 -13.78 -3.10 9.23
CA MET A 188 -13.25 -2.80 7.91
C MET A 188 -12.51 -3.97 7.27
N SER A 189 -12.38 -5.11 7.95
CA SER A 189 -11.61 -6.27 7.46
C SER A 189 -11.99 -6.71 6.05
N GLU A 190 -13.27 -6.58 5.71
CA GLU A 190 -13.79 -6.92 4.38
C GLU A 190 -13.20 -6.07 3.26
N LEU A 191 -12.81 -4.82 3.55
CA LEU A 191 -12.20 -3.92 2.56
C LEU A 191 -10.78 -4.32 2.15
N PHE A 192 -10.11 -5.14 2.97
CA PHE A 192 -8.70 -5.46 2.82
C PHE A 192 -8.49 -6.87 2.30
N ARG A 193 -7.54 -7.01 1.39
CA ARG A 193 -6.93 -8.29 1.03
C ARG A 193 -5.42 -8.11 1.07
N VAL A 194 -4.76 -8.92 1.88
CA VAL A 194 -3.36 -8.73 2.26
C VAL A 194 -2.53 -9.93 1.82
N LEU A 195 -1.50 -9.68 1.03
CA LEU A 195 -0.44 -10.63 0.72
C LEU A 195 0.77 -10.29 1.59
N CYS A 196 1.22 -11.28 2.35
CA CYS A 196 2.36 -11.19 3.26
C CYS A 196 3.56 -11.93 2.66
N LEU A 197 4.68 -11.23 2.49
CA LEU A 197 5.94 -11.76 2.00
C LEU A 197 7.07 -11.27 2.90
N THR A 198 8.31 -11.69 2.64
CA THR A 198 9.50 -11.18 3.34
C THR A 198 10.66 -11.07 2.37
N PRO A 199 11.59 -10.12 2.52
CA PRO A 199 12.83 -10.10 1.75
C PRO A 199 13.87 -11.10 2.28
N ASN A 200 13.59 -11.80 3.39
CA ASN A 200 14.55 -12.70 4.03
C ASN A 200 14.18 -14.18 3.86
N ARG A 201 14.86 -14.86 2.93
CA ARG A 201 14.75 -16.31 2.70
C ARG A 201 15.45 -17.18 3.75
N LYS A 202 16.46 -16.66 4.45
CA LYS A 202 17.35 -17.43 5.33
C LYS A 202 17.02 -17.25 6.81
N SER A 203 15.91 -16.58 7.15
CA SER A 203 15.47 -16.39 8.53
C SER A 203 15.14 -17.72 9.21
N ILE A 204 15.94 -18.09 10.21
CA ILE A 204 15.79 -19.33 10.99
C ILE A 204 14.39 -19.39 11.61
N LEU A 205 13.91 -18.28 12.19
CA LEU A 205 12.59 -18.22 12.83
C LEU A 205 11.45 -18.38 11.82
N MET A 206 11.55 -17.78 10.64
CA MET A 206 10.55 -17.96 9.58
C MET A 206 10.46 -19.43 9.13
N TRP A 207 11.61 -20.10 8.96
CA TRP A 207 11.62 -21.53 8.66
C TRP A 207 11.01 -22.36 9.81
N SER A 208 11.25 -21.98 11.07
CA SER A 208 10.64 -22.67 12.22
C SER A 208 9.11 -22.54 12.22
N TYR A 209 8.58 -21.32 12.14
CA TYR A 209 7.15 -21.05 12.30
C TYR A 209 6.32 -21.37 11.06
N TYR A 210 6.77 -20.94 9.88
CA TYR A 210 5.94 -20.94 8.66
C TYR A 210 6.25 -22.09 7.70
N SER A 211 7.32 -22.84 7.93
CA SER A 211 7.70 -23.99 7.11
C SER A 211 7.81 -25.29 7.92
N GLN A 212 6.94 -25.46 8.92
CA GLN A 212 6.79 -26.72 9.66
C GLN A 212 8.12 -27.21 10.24
N ASN A 213 8.77 -26.40 11.09
CA ASN A 213 10.04 -26.74 11.73
C ASN A 213 11.17 -27.06 10.74
N HIS A 214 11.36 -26.19 9.75
CA HIS A 214 12.37 -26.31 8.68
C HIS A 214 12.20 -27.51 7.74
N THR A 215 11.02 -28.13 7.67
CA THR A 215 10.76 -29.27 6.75
C THR A 215 10.07 -28.86 5.45
N GLY A 216 9.42 -27.69 5.46
CA GLY A 216 8.63 -27.14 4.37
C GLY A 216 9.48 -26.46 3.30
N TYR A 217 8.89 -25.45 2.68
CA TYR A 217 9.40 -24.82 1.47
C TYR A 217 9.37 -23.30 1.56
N CYS A 218 10.13 -22.65 0.67
CA CYS A 218 10.12 -21.21 0.49
C CYS A 218 10.21 -20.89 -1.00
N PHE A 219 9.29 -20.09 -1.53
CA PHE A 219 9.26 -19.71 -2.94
C PHE A 219 9.67 -18.25 -3.09
N GLU A 220 10.48 -17.98 -4.10
CA GLU A 220 11.02 -16.67 -4.43
C GLU A 220 10.29 -16.07 -5.63
N TYR A 221 9.96 -14.79 -5.49
CA TYR A 221 9.23 -14.02 -6.48
C TYR A 221 9.98 -12.72 -6.74
N GLN A 222 10.02 -12.33 -8.00
CA GLN A 222 10.37 -10.97 -8.37
C GLN A 222 9.18 -10.06 -8.04
N ALA A 223 9.42 -9.00 -7.26
CA ALA A 223 8.37 -8.08 -6.87
C ALA A 223 7.71 -7.38 -8.08
N SER A 224 8.49 -7.10 -9.15
CA SER A 224 7.97 -6.57 -10.42
C SER A 224 6.98 -7.50 -11.14
N ASP A 225 7.11 -8.82 -10.98
CA ASP A 225 6.18 -9.77 -11.59
C ASP A 225 4.83 -9.74 -10.86
N ILE A 226 4.85 -9.63 -9.53
CA ILE A 226 3.63 -9.42 -8.72
C ILE A 226 2.92 -8.13 -9.16
N VAL A 227 3.67 -7.03 -9.23
CA VAL A 227 3.14 -5.73 -9.70
C VAL A 227 2.53 -5.85 -11.09
N SER A 228 3.21 -6.54 -12.01
CA SER A 228 2.74 -6.71 -13.39
C SER A 228 1.40 -7.44 -13.46
N GLU A 229 1.22 -8.52 -12.68
CA GLU A 229 -0.03 -9.27 -12.63
C GLU A 229 -1.17 -8.47 -11.97
N LEU A 230 -0.87 -7.72 -10.92
CA LEU A 230 -1.83 -6.83 -10.28
C LEU A 230 -2.31 -5.71 -11.21
N VAL A 231 -1.40 -5.12 -12.00
CA VAL A 231 -1.74 -4.07 -12.98
C VAL A 231 -2.60 -4.62 -14.13
N ARG A 232 -2.31 -5.84 -14.61
CA ARG A 232 -3.08 -6.52 -15.67
C ARG A 232 -4.46 -6.98 -15.22
N SER A 233 -4.70 -7.07 -13.91
CA SER A 233 -5.98 -7.50 -13.37
C SER A 233 -7.10 -6.49 -13.65
N ASN A 234 -8.32 -6.99 -13.85
CA ASN A 234 -9.53 -6.17 -14.00
C ASN A 234 -10.05 -5.64 -12.66
N MET A 235 -9.29 -5.77 -11.57
CA MET A 235 -9.72 -5.35 -10.25
C MET A 235 -9.69 -3.82 -10.12
N THR A 236 -10.71 -3.28 -9.44
CA THR A 236 -10.77 -1.87 -9.08
C THR A 236 -10.34 -1.66 -7.64
N GLY A 237 -9.73 -0.52 -7.38
CA GLY A 237 -9.25 -0.13 -6.05
C GLY A 237 -7.79 0.27 -6.06
N LEU A 238 -7.22 0.29 -4.86
CA LEU A 238 -5.85 0.69 -4.60
C LEU A 238 -5.09 -0.48 -4.00
N CYS A 239 -3.91 -0.77 -4.51
CA CYS A 239 -2.93 -1.60 -3.85
C CYS A 239 -1.86 -0.72 -3.20
N ILE A 240 -1.66 -0.86 -1.89
CA ILE A 240 -0.56 -0.22 -1.17
C ILE A 240 0.50 -1.27 -0.90
N VAL A 241 1.77 -0.94 -1.15
CA VAL A 241 2.90 -1.88 -0.96
C VAL A 241 3.93 -1.31 0.01
N GLY A 242 4.65 -2.18 0.71
CA GLY A 242 5.80 -1.77 1.51
C GLY A 242 6.07 -2.64 2.73
N GLU A 243 7.16 -2.32 3.43
CA GLU A 243 7.56 -2.97 4.67
C GLU A 243 6.58 -2.67 5.81
N VAL A 244 6.35 -3.64 6.68
CA VAL A 244 5.61 -3.49 7.93
C VAL A 244 6.50 -2.80 8.97
N GLY A 245 5.94 -1.82 9.68
CA GLY A 245 6.56 -1.21 10.84
C GLY A 245 6.23 -2.00 12.11
N TYR A 246 7.17 -2.03 13.05
CA TYR A 246 7.03 -2.77 14.30
C TYR A 246 6.96 -1.83 15.50
N SER A 247 5.99 -2.04 16.38
CA SER A 247 5.70 -1.13 17.50
C SER A 247 5.11 -1.88 18.70
N THR A 248 5.50 -1.48 19.92
CA THR A 248 4.85 -1.94 21.16
C THR A 248 3.48 -1.30 21.38
N LYS A 249 3.18 -0.20 20.68
CA LYS A 249 1.91 0.51 20.75
C LYS A 249 1.10 0.29 19.48
N ARG A 250 -0.14 -0.18 19.65
CA ARG A 250 -1.09 -0.34 18.55
C ARG A 250 -1.44 1.01 17.90
N PRO A 251 -1.61 1.08 16.58
CA PRO A 251 -2.16 2.25 15.93
C PRO A 251 -3.62 2.48 16.38
N PRO A 252 -4.20 3.66 16.17
CA PRO A 252 -5.64 3.85 16.36
C PRO A 252 -6.42 2.78 15.59
N GLN A 253 -7.34 2.08 16.26
CA GLN A 253 -8.10 0.98 15.65
C GLN A 253 -9.48 1.43 15.15
N LYS A 254 -9.88 2.66 15.50
CA LYS A 254 -11.17 3.23 15.18
C LYS A 254 -11.00 4.48 14.33
N SER A 255 -11.58 4.46 13.14
CA SER A 255 -11.63 5.60 12.25
C SER A 255 -12.61 6.65 12.78
N ARG A 256 -12.41 7.90 12.34
CA ARG A 256 -13.32 9.03 12.60
C ARG A 256 -14.46 9.13 11.59
N VAL A 257 -14.54 8.20 10.63
CA VAL A 257 -15.63 8.13 9.65
C VAL A 257 -16.43 6.86 9.83
N SER A 258 -17.73 6.94 9.55
CA SER A 258 -18.68 5.82 9.62
C SER A 258 -18.75 4.99 8.34
N GLU A 259 -18.08 5.43 7.27
CA GLU A 259 -18.01 4.78 5.98
C GLU A 259 -16.61 4.92 5.36
N PHE A 260 -16.26 4.04 4.42
CA PHE A 260 -14.92 4.08 3.84
C PHE A 260 -14.71 5.31 2.96
N SER A 261 -13.59 5.99 3.24
CA SER A 261 -13.12 7.17 2.55
C SER A 261 -11.63 7.07 2.27
N PHE A 262 -11.21 7.35 1.04
CA PHE A 262 -9.78 7.42 0.70
C PHE A 262 -9.06 8.62 1.31
N THR A 263 -9.79 9.59 1.86
CA THR A 263 -9.14 10.65 2.64
C THR A 263 -8.58 10.17 3.97
N ASP A 264 -9.02 8.99 4.45
CA ASP A 264 -8.52 8.36 5.68
C ASP A 264 -7.47 7.28 5.39
N ILE A 265 -6.79 7.34 4.23
CA ILE A 265 -5.84 6.30 3.83
C ILE A 265 -4.70 6.09 4.84
N SER A 266 -4.28 7.15 5.53
CA SER A 266 -3.23 7.07 6.54
C SER A 266 -3.64 6.13 7.68
N PHE A 267 -4.91 6.16 8.10
CA PHE A 267 -5.45 5.22 9.08
C PHE A 267 -5.41 3.77 8.55
N TYR A 268 -5.79 3.53 7.29
CA TYR A 268 -5.72 2.18 6.72
C TYR A 268 -4.27 1.68 6.63
N ILE A 269 -3.32 2.53 6.26
CA ILE A 269 -1.89 2.21 6.24
C ILE A 269 -1.41 1.86 7.65
N ASP A 270 -1.69 2.73 8.63
CA ASP A 270 -1.24 2.52 10.01
C ASP A 270 -1.73 1.16 10.53
N VAL A 271 -2.99 0.82 10.29
CA VAL A 271 -3.56 -0.47 10.71
C VAL A 271 -3.00 -1.67 9.94
N CYS A 272 -2.81 -1.56 8.63
CA CYS A 272 -2.37 -2.69 7.79
C CYS A 272 -0.85 -2.88 7.73
N PHE A 273 -0.06 -1.90 8.15
CA PHE A 273 1.41 -1.92 8.09
C PHE A 273 2.06 -1.67 9.46
N THR A 274 1.35 -1.89 10.57
CA THR A 274 1.94 -1.88 11.91
C THR A 274 1.66 -3.19 12.61
N LYS A 275 2.71 -3.87 13.07
CA LYS A 275 2.63 -5.13 13.82
C LYS A 275 3.36 -5.00 15.16
N TYR A 276 3.06 -5.90 16.08
CA TYR A 276 3.72 -5.93 17.38
C TYR A 276 5.20 -6.33 17.22
N ASN A 277 6.09 -5.75 18.04
CA ASN A 277 7.54 -5.87 17.86
C ASN A 277 8.09 -7.29 18.05
N GLU A 278 7.37 -8.20 18.71
CA GLU A 278 7.79 -9.60 18.79
C GLU A 278 7.82 -10.29 17.42
N TRP A 279 7.07 -9.77 16.44
CA TRP A 279 7.04 -10.25 15.06
C TRP A 279 8.08 -9.58 14.15
N GLU A 280 8.97 -8.73 14.68
CA GLU A 280 9.97 -7.99 13.88
C GLU A 280 10.88 -8.89 13.02
N HIS A 281 11.15 -10.09 13.52
CA HIS A 281 11.97 -11.10 12.84
C HIS A 281 11.41 -11.58 11.49
N GLU A 282 10.13 -11.31 11.20
CA GLU A 282 9.51 -11.63 9.90
C GLU A 282 10.00 -10.71 8.78
N HIS A 283 10.41 -9.47 9.10
CA HIS A 283 10.72 -8.42 8.12
C HIS A 283 9.65 -8.33 7.03
N GLU A 284 8.39 -8.30 7.46
CA GLU A 284 7.25 -8.52 6.57
C GLU A 284 7.11 -7.39 5.54
N TYR A 285 6.90 -7.76 4.28
CA TYR A 285 6.56 -6.88 3.18
C TYR A 285 5.15 -7.21 2.71
N ARG A 286 4.25 -6.22 2.71
CA ARG A 286 2.84 -6.42 2.39
C ARG A 286 2.47 -5.78 1.07
N TYR A 287 1.60 -6.48 0.34
CA TYR A 287 0.73 -5.87 -0.68
C TYR A 287 -0.69 -5.88 -0.12
N VAL A 288 -1.30 -4.70 0.01
CA VAL A 288 -2.62 -4.50 0.62
C VAL A 288 -3.57 -3.93 -0.43
N ILE A 289 -4.48 -4.76 -0.92
CA ILE A 289 -5.56 -4.34 -1.81
C ILE A 289 -6.70 -3.79 -0.95
N ILE A 290 -7.11 -2.57 -1.25
CA ILE A 290 -8.20 -1.85 -0.61
C ILE A 290 -9.30 -1.57 -1.64
N SER A 291 -10.46 -2.21 -1.48
CA SER A 291 -11.59 -2.02 -2.41
C SER A 291 -12.96 -2.06 -1.74
N LYS A 292 -13.89 -1.22 -2.24
CA LYS A 292 -15.32 -1.26 -1.87
C LYS A 292 -16.01 -2.49 -2.44
N GLU A 293 -15.49 -3.07 -3.52
CA GLU A 293 -16.04 -4.29 -4.13
C GLU A 293 -15.92 -5.51 -3.20
N TYR A 294 -15.01 -5.44 -2.21
CA TYR A 294 -14.92 -6.45 -1.14
C TYR A 294 -15.71 -6.06 0.11
N ARG A 295 -16.54 -5.00 0.08
CA ARG A 295 -17.54 -4.82 1.14
C ARG A 295 -18.44 -6.04 1.09
N GLY A 296 -18.63 -6.71 2.22
CA GLY A 296 -19.57 -7.81 2.33
C GLY A 296 -21.02 -7.35 2.24
N ILE A 297 -21.32 -6.33 1.43
CA ILE A 297 -22.65 -5.73 1.24
C ILE A 297 -22.78 -5.32 -0.25
N ASP A 298 -23.82 -5.80 -0.95
CA ASP A 298 -24.08 -5.47 -2.36
C ASP A 298 -24.65 -4.04 -2.53
N ALA A 299 -24.88 -3.63 -3.78
CA ALA A 299 -25.49 -2.33 -4.12
C ALA A 299 -26.90 -2.13 -3.55
N ASN A 300 -27.55 -3.20 -3.07
CA ASN A 300 -28.89 -3.20 -2.50
C ASN A 300 -28.87 -3.31 -0.96
N GLY A 301 -27.70 -3.38 -0.33
CA GLY A 301 -27.56 -3.47 1.13
C GLY A 301 -27.57 -4.90 1.68
N ASN A 302 -27.53 -5.94 0.86
CA ASN A 302 -27.52 -7.34 1.32
C ASN A 302 -26.10 -7.81 1.60
N GLU A 303 -25.91 -8.62 2.66
CA GLU A 303 -24.59 -9.20 2.91
C GLU A 303 -24.11 -10.09 1.75
N VAL A 304 -22.93 -9.79 1.22
CA VAL A 304 -22.25 -10.60 0.20
C VAL A 304 -21.12 -11.36 0.87
N ILE A 305 -21.17 -12.68 0.76
CA ILE A 305 -20.05 -13.53 1.15
C ILE A 305 -18.93 -13.32 0.13
N ASN A 306 -17.97 -12.47 0.48
CA ASN A 306 -16.80 -12.24 -0.35
C ASN A 306 -15.81 -13.39 -0.23
N PRO A 307 -15.01 -13.64 -1.28
CA PRO A 307 -14.03 -14.71 -1.22
C PRO A 307 -13.03 -14.41 -0.08
N PRO A 308 -12.71 -15.41 0.76
CA PRO A 308 -11.77 -15.23 1.87
C PRO A 308 -10.36 -14.89 1.36
N ARG A 309 -10.07 -15.18 0.09
CA ARG A 309 -8.78 -14.98 -0.57
C ARG A 309 -8.98 -14.53 -2.02
N ILE A 310 -8.04 -13.73 -2.54
CA ILE A 310 -7.92 -13.41 -3.97
C ILE A 310 -6.63 -14.01 -4.48
N ASN A 311 -6.71 -14.75 -5.58
CA ASN A 311 -5.57 -15.48 -6.12
C ASN A 311 -5.03 -14.80 -7.38
N PHE A 312 -3.71 -14.78 -7.50
CA PHE A 312 -2.99 -14.39 -8.71
C PHE A 312 -1.96 -15.46 -9.05
N THR A 313 -1.73 -15.72 -10.32
CA THR A 313 -0.65 -16.60 -10.77
C THR A 313 0.55 -15.74 -11.12
N VAL A 314 1.63 -15.86 -10.34
CA VAL A 314 2.86 -15.09 -10.53
C VAL A 314 4.03 -16.05 -10.79
N PRO A 315 4.91 -15.76 -11.75
CA PRO A 315 6.13 -16.53 -11.97
C PRO A 315 6.94 -16.71 -10.68
N ILE A 316 7.41 -17.94 -10.44
CA ILE A 316 8.33 -18.26 -9.35
C ILE A 316 9.75 -18.26 -9.91
N SER A 317 10.62 -17.46 -9.32
CA SER A 317 12.03 -17.37 -9.71
C SER A 317 12.82 -18.58 -9.22
N ASN A 318 12.59 -19.01 -7.97
CA ASN A 318 13.27 -20.15 -7.36
C ASN A 318 12.40 -20.85 -6.31
N TYR A 319 12.61 -22.15 -6.17
CA TYR A 319 11.97 -22.99 -5.16
C TYR A 319 13.03 -23.50 -4.18
N TYR A 320 12.77 -23.37 -2.89
CA TYR A 320 13.70 -23.78 -1.83
C TYR A 320 13.05 -24.76 -0.86
N GLN A 321 13.85 -25.67 -0.31
CA GLN A 321 13.46 -26.60 0.74
C GLN A 321 14.31 -26.41 1.99
N GLY A 322 13.66 -26.52 3.15
CA GLY A 322 14.30 -26.33 4.45
C GLY A 322 15.29 -27.46 4.79
N VAL A 323 16.19 -27.18 5.74
CA VAL A 323 17.31 -28.07 6.11
C VAL A 323 16.86 -29.46 6.58
N ASN A 324 15.68 -29.56 7.18
CA ASN A 324 15.10 -30.81 7.68
C ASN A 324 14.12 -31.44 6.68
N GLY A 325 13.96 -30.86 5.49
CA GLY A 325 13.07 -31.38 4.46
C GLY A 325 13.56 -32.70 3.89
N GLU A 326 12.64 -33.62 3.63
CA GLU A 326 12.94 -34.87 2.94
C GLU A 326 12.98 -34.65 1.43
N ASN A 327 13.88 -35.35 0.73
CA ASN A 327 13.94 -35.32 -0.73
C ASN A 327 12.66 -35.97 -1.30
N HIS A 328 11.73 -35.11 -1.74
CA HIS A 328 10.48 -35.51 -2.38
C HIS A 328 10.39 -34.85 -3.75
N ILE A 329 9.89 -35.60 -4.74
CA ILE A 329 9.66 -35.09 -6.08
C ILE A 329 8.42 -34.21 -6.04
N VAL A 330 8.60 -32.89 -6.17
CA VAL A 330 7.49 -31.95 -6.30
C VAL A 330 7.19 -31.77 -7.79
N LYS A 331 5.90 -31.79 -8.12
CA LYS A 331 5.40 -31.58 -9.49
C LYS A 331 4.37 -30.47 -9.51
N ASP A 332 4.33 -29.74 -10.62
CA ASP A 332 3.27 -28.77 -10.88
C ASP A 332 1.99 -29.43 -11.42
N SER A 333 0.96 -28.63 -11.72
CA SER A 333 -0.32 -29.13 -12.23
C SER A 333 -0.21 -29.80 -13.61
N GLN A 334 0.89 -29.63 -14.35
CA GLN A 334 1.14 -30.30 -15.62
C GLN A 334 2.01 -31.56 -15.45
N GLY A 335 2.35 -31.93 -14.22
CA GLY A 335 3.18 -33.09 -13.90
C GLY A 335 4.67 -32.89 -14.14
N ARG A 336 5.12 -31.66 -14.41
CA ARG A 336 6.54 -31.35 -14.60
C ARG A 336 7.23 -31.35 -13.24
N VAL A 337 8.40 -31.96 -13.17
CA VAL A 337 9.22 -31.98 -11.95
C VAL A 337 9.84 -30.61 -11.75
N ILE A 338 9.65 -30.04 -10.57
CA ILE A 338 10.18 -28.72 -10.22
C ILE A 338 11.56 -28.86 -9.56
N PRO A 339 12.60 -28.17 -10.05
CA PRO A 339 13.90 -28.15 -9.40
C PRO A 339 13.82 -27.37 -8.10
N ILE A 340 14.23 -27.99 -6.99
CA ILE A 340 14.20 -27.40 -5.66
C ILE A 340 15.63 -27.31 -5.12
N LYS A 341 16.02 -26.12 -4.67
CA LYS A 341 17.30 -25.84 -4.02
C LYS A 341 17.21 -26.14 -2.53
N ARG A 342 18.12 -26.97 -2.02
CA ARG A 342 18.13 -27.33 -0.61
C ARG A 342 18.92 -26.30 0.19
N LEU A 343 18.44 -25.99 1.39
CA LEU A 343 19.23 -25.26 2.39
C LEU A 343 20.01 -26.23 3.27
N LEU A 344 21.17 -25.78 3.74
CA LEU A 344 22.02 -26.45 4.73
C LEU A 344 22.22 -25.56 5.95
N LYS A 345 22.63 -26.16 7.07
CA LYS A 345 23.10 -25.41 8.24
C LYS A 345 24.57 -25.05 8.02
N HIS A 346 24.95 -23.82 8.32
CA HIS A 346 26.37 -23.49 8.42
C HIS A 346 26.98 -24.26 9.61
N ASN A 347 28.23 -24.72 9.47
CA ASN A 347 28.86 -25.59 10.48
C ASN A 347 29.32 -24.84 11.73
N GLU A 348 29.55 -23.52 11.63
CA GLU A 348 30.19 -22.72 12.69
C GLU A 348 29.32 -21.57 13.24
N ILE A 349 28.33 -21.09 12.47
CA ILE A 349 27.51 -19.93 12.85
C ILE A 349 26.03 -20.25 12.65
N TYR A 350 25.16 -19.52 13.33
CA TYR A 350 23.71 -19.70 13.25
C TYR A 350 23.15 -19.09 11.95
N GLU A 351 23.43 -19.75 10.83
CA GLU A 351 22.99 -19.34 9.50
C GLU A 351 22.53 -20.54 8.65
N LEU A 352 21.57 -20.28 7.76
CA LEU A 352 21.17 -21.19 6.68
C LEU A 352 21.89 -20.82 5.38
N ILE A 353 22.57 -21.78 4.76
CA ILE A 353 23.30 -21.58 3.50
C ILE A 353 22.69 -22.40 2.38
N ASP A 354 23.01 -22.03 1.14
CA ASP A 354 22.60 -22.79 -0.04
C ASP A 354 23.47 -24.06 -0.19
N GLU A 355 22.88 -25.16 -0.62
CA GLU A 355 23.63 -26.32 -1.10
C GLU A 355 24.37 -25.91 -2.40
N ASN A 356 25.70 -26.02 -2.37
CA ASN A 356 26.59 -25.58 -3.46
C ASN A 356 26.44 -26.39 -4.74
#